data_AF-A0A382ED63-F1
#
_entry.id   AF-A0A382ED63-F1
#
_cell.length_a   1.000
_cell.length_b   1.000
_cell.length_c   1.000
_cell.angle_alpha   90.00
_cell.angle_beta   90.00
_cell.angle_gamma   90.00
#
_symmetry.space_group_name_H-M   'P 1'
#
loop_
_entity.id
_entity.type
_entity.pdbx_description
1 polymer ?
#
loop_
_entity_poly.entity_id
_entity_poly.type
_entity_poly.pdbx_seq_one_letter_code
_entity_poly.pdbx_strand_id
1 'polypeptide(L)'
;MQQEMNPNPESGVNPLEKYGINLTELSKEGKIDPVIGREDEIRRIVQILSRRKKNNPVLIGEPGTGKTTVVEGLAKRIIEEDVPENMKGKQLIAMDLSAMVAGAMFKGQFEERLKNFIDAVKEKDGEIIVFIDEMHMIVGAGGQGQMDVANIIKPELAHGTLKVIGATTLNEYQKYVEPDAALERRFQQVYIAEPNVEDTITILRGIKDKYEVHHGLSIRDSALISASTLSDRYISDRFLPDKAVDLIDEAASKLRMEMNSAPELIDNLKRRLMMLEVEREALKKEKDVKSKERLKVCKN
;
A
#
# COMPACT_ATOMS: atom_id res chain seq x y z
N MET A 1 28.76 36.78 20.95
CA MET A 1 28.51 36.08 19.68
C MET A 1 27.17 35.37 19.83
N GLN A 2 26.14 35.94 19.21
CA GLN A 2 24.79 35.38 19.20
C GLN A 2 24.82 34.05 18.45
N GLN A 3 24.24 33.00 19.02
CA GLN A 3 23.94 31.76 18.30
C GLN A 3 23.00 32.11 17.16
N GLU A 4 23.46 31.93 15.93
CA GLU A 4 22.60 31.95 14.75
C GLU A 4 21.52 30.87 14.94
N MET A 5 20.27 31.30 15.09
CA MET A 5 19.11 30.44 14.92
C MET A 5 19.17 29.87 13.51
N ASN A 6 19.43 28.57 13.40
CA ASN A 6 19.21 27.85 12.15
C ASN A 6 17.74 28.05 11.76
N PRO A 7 17.42 28.75 10.66
CA PRO A 7 16.03 28.87 10.23
C PRO A 7 15.53 27.47 9.91
N ASN A 8 14.42 27.05 10.54
CA ASN A 8 13.81 25.75 10.27
C ASN A 8 13.49 25.68 8.76
N PRO A 9 14.17 24.82 7.96
CA PRO A 9 14.03 24.83 6.51
C PRO A 9 12.64 24.37 6.02
N GLU A 10 11.76 23.99 6.94
CA GLU A 10 10.38 23.57 6.70
C GLU A 10 9.35 24.71 6.89
N SER A 11 9.79 25.93 7.20
CA SER A 11 8.90 27.08 7.36
C SER A 11 8.22 27.48 6.03
N GLY A 12 6.93 27.17 5.91
CA GLY A 12 6.08 27.55 4.76
C GLY A 12 5.49 26.39 3.96
N VAL A 13 5.84 25.13 4.26
CA VAL A 13 5.26 23.96 3.59
C VAL A 13 4.06 23.45 4.39
N ASN A 14 2.91 23.26 3.72
CA ASN A 14 1.72 22.69 4.34
C ASN A 14 2.00 21.25 4.82
N PRO A 15 1.93 20.96 6.14
CA PRO A 15 2.20 19.62 6.67
C PRO A 15 1.26 18.54 6.10
N LEU A 16 0.01 18.90 5.79
CA LEU A 16 -0.98 17.98 5.25
C LEU A 16 -0.62 17.48 3.85
N GLU A 17 -0.04 18.35 3.02
CA GLU A 17 0.41 17.99 1.66
C GLU A 17 1.75 17.27 1.68
N LYS A 18 2.63 17.64 2.62
CA LYS A 18 3.98 17.05 2.70
C LYS A 18 3.98 15.65 3.30
N TYR A 19 3.12 15.41 4.29
CA TYR A 19 3.07 14.16 5.06
C TYR A 19 1.72 13.45 4.97
N GLY A 20 0.89 13.84 4.00
CA GLY A 20 -0.41 13.23 3.77
C GLY A 20 -0.73 13.11 2.30
N ILE A 21 -1.59 12.16 1.99
CA ILE A 21 -2.13 11.91 0.65
C ILE A 21 -3.64 12.11 0.73
N ASN A 22 -4.16 13.08 -0.03
CA ASN A 22 -5.58 13.37 -0.04
C ASN A 22 -6.34 12.37 -0.92
N LEU A 23 -6.92 11.34 -0.30
CA LEU A 23 -7.67 10.29 -0.99
C LEU A 23 -8.95 10.83 -1.64
N THR A 24 -9.57 11.86 -1.05
CA THR A 24 -10.74 12.52 -1.66
C THR A 24 -10.37 13.26 -2.95
N GLU A 25 -9.20 13.91 -3.01
CA GLU A 25 -8.70 14.52 -4.25
C GLU A 25 -8.33 13.47 -5.30
N LEU A 26 -7.62 12.40 -4.91
CA LEU A 26 -7.32 11.29 -5.82
C LEU A 26 -8.59 10.64 -6.39
N SER A 27 -9.64 10.54 -5.58
CA SER A 27 -10.95 10.07 -6.03
C SER A 27 -11.57 11.00 -7.06
N LYS A 28 -11.56 12.31 -6.80
CA LYS A 28 -12.08 13.35 -7.70
C LYS A 28 -11.35 13.37 -9.05
N GLU A 29 -10.06 13.05 -9.04
CA GLU A 29 -9.22 12.93 -10.24
C GLU A 29 -9.38 11.58 -10.98
N GLY A 30 -10.18 10.65 -10.43
CA GLY A 30 -10.37 9.31 -11.01
C GLY A 30 -9.15 8.39 -10.91
N LYS A 31 -8.20 8.72 -10.03
CA LYS A 31 -6.96 7.95 -9.83
C LYS A 31 -7.15 6.71 -8.95
N ILE A 32 -8.18 6.71 -8.10
CA ILE A 32 -8.53 5.56 -7.26
C ILE A 32 -9.12 4.42 -8.12
N ASP A 33 -8.74 3.18 -7.79
CA ASP A 33 -9.29 1.98 -8.42
C ASP A 33 -10.76 1.76 -8.04
N PRO A 34 -11.57 1.15 -8.92
CA PRO A 34 -12.92 0.79 -8.54
C PRO A 34 -12.87 -0.16 -7.33
N VAL A 35 -13.67 0.15 -6.31
CA VAL A 35 -13.80 -0.69 -5.12
C VAL A 35 -14.97 -1.66 -5.35
N ILE A 36 -14.70 -2.96 -5.21
CA ILE A 36 -15.65 -4.04 -5.48
C ILE A 36 -15.84 -4.88 -4.22
N GLY A 37 -17.09 -5.12 -3.81
CA GLY A 37 -17.42 -6.10 -2.77
C GLY A 37 -17.03 -5.68 -1.34
N ARG A 38 -16.98 -4.36 -1.07
CA ARG A 38 -16.63 -3.78 0.25
C ARG A 38 -17.70 -2.82 0.79
N GLU A 39 -18.92 -2.91 0.26
CA GLU A 39 -20.00 -1.96 0.51
C GLU A 39 -20.46 -1.97 1.97
N ASP A 40 -20.44 -3.14 2.62
CA ASP A 40 -20.86 -3.32 4.00
C ASP A 40 -19.82 -2.78 4.97
N GLU A 41 -18.53 -2.99 4.72
CA GLU A 41 -17.43 -2.42 5.49
C GLU A 41 -17.40 -0.90 5.37
N ILE A 42 -17.57 -0.35 4.16
CA ILE A 42 -17.68 1.10 3.94
C ILE A 42 -18.90 1.66 4.69
N ARG A 43 -20.06 1.01 4.58
CA ARG A 43 -21.28 1.43 5.30
C ARG A 43 -21.06 1.40 6.82
N ARG A 44 -20.35 0.38 7.32
CA ARG A 44 -20.01 0.24 8.73
C ARG A 44 -19.08 1.36 9.21
N ILE A 45 -18.09 1.73 8.41
CA ILE A 45 -17.19 2.86 8.71
C ILE A 45 -17.98 4.17 8.81
N VAL A 46 -18.84 4.46 7.82
CA VAL A 46 -19.72 5.65 7.83
C VAL A 46 -20.59 5.69 9.08
N GLN A 47 -21.18 4.54 9.45
CA GLN A 47 -21.98 4.42 10.67
C GLN A 47 -21.15 4.75 11.91
N ILE A 48 -19.92 4.24 12.02
CA ILE A 48 -19.03 4.45 13.17
C ILE A 48 -18.62 5.93 13.27
N LEU A 49 -18.18 6.54 12.17
CA LEU A 49 -17.73 7.94 12.13
C LEU A 49 -18.83 8.95 12.51
N SER A 50 -20.08 8.52 12.39
CA SER A 50 -21.28 9.27 12.77
C SER A 50 -21.71 9.10 14.24
N ARG A 51 -21.07 8.20 15.00
CA ARG A 51 -21.39 7.99 16.43
C ARG A 51 -20.89 9.14 17.30
N ARG A 52 -21.51 9.31 18.47
CA ARG A 52 -21.02 10.21 19.54
C ARG A 52 -19.85 9.65 20.36
N LYS A 53 -19.77 8.32 20.51
CA LYS A 53 -18.74 7.62 21.29
C LYS A 53 -18.26 6.40 20.50
N LYS A 54 -17.00 5.99 20.68
CA LYS A 54 -16.35 4.94 19.88
C LYS A 54 -16.55 5.20 18.38
N ASN A 55 -16.19 6.41 17.96
CA ASN A 55 -16.47 6.98 16.65
C ASN A 55 -15.25 6.98 15.71
N ASN A 56 -14.16 6.35 16.13
CA ASN A 56 -13.00 6.10 15.27
C ASN A 56 -13.01 4.62 14.86
N PRO A 57 -13.23 4.28 13.60
CA PRO A 57 -13.17 2.89 13.15
C PRO A 57 -11.72 2.39 13.08
N VAL A 58 -11.53 1.10 13.35
CA VAL A 58 -10.25 0.40 13.15
C VAL A 58 -10.48 -0.81 12.29
N LEU A 59 -9.90 -0.79 11.10
CA LEU A 59 -9.94 -1.87 10.13
C LEU A 59 -8.95 -2.95 10.58
N ILE A 60 -9.48 -4.10 10.97
CA ILE A 60 -8.72 -5.24 11.44
C ILE A 60 -8.77 -6.33 10.38
N GLY A 61 -7.63 -6.64 9.80
CA GLY A 61 -7.50 -7.69 8.79
C GLY A 61 -6.04 -7.94 8.47
N GLU A 62 -5.76 -9.04 7.80
CA GLU A 62 -4.39 -9.39 7.41
C GLU A 62 -3.88 -8.46 6.29
N PRO A 63 -2.55 -8.33 6.09
CA PRO A 63 -1.99 -7.59 4.96
C PRO A 63 -2.52 -8.14 3.62
N GLY A 64 -2.76 -7.25 2.66
CA GLY A 64 -3.26 -7.64 1.34
C GLY A 64 -4.78 -7.90 1.23
N THR A 65 -5.53 -7.87 2.34
CA THR A 65 -7.00 -8.07 2.31
C THR A 65 -7.80 -6.87 1.76
N GLY A 66 -7.16 -5.74 1.48
CA GLY A 66 -7.82 -4.54 0.93
C GLY A 66 -8.32 -3.54 1.98
N LYS A 67 -7.63 -3.41 3.13
CA LYS A 67 -7.96 -2.40 4.16
C LYS A 67 -7.93 -0.98 3.58
N THR A 68 -6.87 -0.63 2.84
CA THR A 68 -6.73 0.67 2.16
C THR A 68 -7.80 0.86 1.09
N THR A 69 -8.13 -0.18 0.34
CA THR A 69 -9.19 -0.17 -0.67
C THR A 69 -10.57 0.18 -0.08
N VAL A 70 -10.88 -0.28 1.14
CA VAL A 70 -12.12 0.09 1.84
C VAL A 70 -12.13 1.59 2.15
N VAL A 71 -11.00 2.17 2.54
CA VAL A 71 -10.86 3.60 2.84
C VAL A 71 -10.94 4.46 1.57
N GLU A 72 -10.32 4.01 0.49
CA GLU A 72 -10.44 4.62 -0.83
C GLU A 72 -11.90 4.63 -1.33
N GLY A 73 -12.64 3.54 -1.08
CA GLY A 73 -14.06 3.44 -1.37
C GLY A 73 -14.91 4.40 -0.55
N LEU A 74 -14.54 4.65 0.71
CA LEU A 74 -15.14 5.72 1.50
C LEU A 74 -14.85 7.10 0.89
N ALA A 75 -13.61 7.36 0.46
CA ALA A 75 -13.23 8.63 -0.18
C ALA A 75 -14.12 8.89 -1.40
N LYS A 76 -14.33 7.86 -2.22
CA LYS A 76 -15.22 7.91 -3.38
C LYS A 76 -16.66 8.25 -3.00
N ARG A 77 -17.24 7.60 -1.99
CA ARG A 77 -18.59 7.92 -1.52
C ARG A 77 -18.72 9.34 -0.99
N ILE A 78 -17.70 9.88 -0.35
CA ILE A 78 -17.69 11.28 0.10
C ILE A 78 -17.77 12.23 -1.09
N ILE A 79 -16.99 11.97 -2.16
CA ILE A 79 -17.00 12.78 -3.40
C ILE A 79 -18.32 12.65 -4.17
N GLU A 80 -18.92 11.46 -4.20
CA GLU A 80 -20.22 11.21 -4.83
C GLU A 80 -21.40 11.70 -3.97
N GLU A 81 -21.13 12.28 -2.80
CA GLU A 81 -22.12 12.69 -1.80
C GLU A 81 -23.05 11.56 -1.31
N ASP A 82 -22.65 10.30 -1.51
CA ASP A 82 -23.29 9.08 -0.99
C ASP A 82 -22.86 8.80 0.47
N VAL A 83 -22.98 9.83 1.30
CA VAL A 83 -22.71 9.78 2.73
C VAL A 83 -23.71 10.66 3.48
N PRO A 84 -23.92 10.43 4.80
CA PRO A 84 -24.75 11.29 5.61
C PRO A 84 -24.26 12.75 5.59
N GLU A 85 -25.17 13.70 5.81
CA GLU A 85 -24.92 15.14 5.68
C GLU A 85 -23.72 15.63 6.51
N ASN A 86 -23.51 15.06 7.69
CA ASN A 86 -22.38 15.38 8.58
C ASN A 86 -21.01 14.90 8.06
N MET A 87 -20.95 14.21 6.92
CA MET A 87 -19.74 13.73 6.27
C MET A 87 -19.53 14.30 4.86
N LYS A 88 -20.54 14.96 4.29
CA LYS A 88 -20.40 15.61 2.99
C LYS A 88 -19.35 16.72 3.05
N GLY A 89 -18.59 16.87 1.96
CA GLY A 89 -17.54 17.88 1.83
C GLY A 89 -16.31 17.65 2.70
N LYS A 90 -16.26 16.58 3.50
CA LYS A 90 -15.07 16.25 4.30
C LYS A 90 -13.93 15.76 3.42
N GLN A 91 -12.70 16.02 3.87
CA GLN A 91 -11.51 15.48 3.23
C GLN A 91 -11.07 14.20 3.96
N LEU A 92 -10.60 13.21 3.19
CA LEU A 92 -10.00 12.00 3.73
C LEU A 92 -8.52 11.98 3.37
N ILE A 93 -7.66 12.12 4.38
CA ILE A 93 -6.20 12.24 4.18
C ILE A 93 -5.52 11.03 4.82
N ALA A 94 -4.81 10.25 4.01
CA ALA A 94 -3.94 9.18 4.48
C ALA A 94 -2.63 9.76 4.99
N MET A 95 -2.23 9.42 6.21
CA MET A 95 -0.96 9.83 6.80
C MET A 95 0.19 9.02 6.21
N ASP A 96 1.24 9.69 5.74
CA ASP A 96 2.46 9.05 5.25
C ASP A 96 3.52 9.02 6.36
N LEU A 97 3.54 7.93 7.11
CA LEU A 97 4.53 7.69 8.16
C LEU A 97 5.95 7.61 7.59
N SER A 98 6.12 7.09 6.37
CA SER A 98 7.42 6.96 5.72
C SER A 98 8.02 8.33 5.40
N ALA A 99 7.21 9.25 4.88
CA ALA A 99 7.62 10.63 4.63
C ALA A 99 8.00 11.38 5.92
N MET A 100 7.30 11.10 7.03
CA MET A 100 7.63 11.70 8.33
C MET A 100 8.96 11.19 8.90
N VAL A 101 9.27 9.90 8.69
CA VAL A 101 10.55 9.28 9.13
C VAL A 101 11.70 9.65 8.18
N ALA A 102 11.43 9.83 6.88
CA ALA A 102 12.45 10.15 5.89
C ALA A 102 13.21 11.44 6.26
N GLY A 103 14.53 11.32 6.35
CA GLY A 103 15.41 12.44 6.71
C GLY A 103 15.34 12.87 8.18
N ALA A 104 14.60 12.16 9.05
CA ALA A 104 14.67 12.37 10.48
C ALA A 104 15.98 11.77 11.02
N MET A 105 16.89 12.62 11.51
CA MET A 105 18.17 12.17 12.09
C MET A 105 18.02 11.72 13.54
N PHE A 106 16.97 12.19 14.23
CA PHE A 106 16.68 11.86 15.62
C PHE A 106 15.17 11.71 15.85
N LYS A 107 14.80 10.89 16.84
CA LYS A 107 13.41 10.58 17.22
C LYS A 107 12.51 11.83 17.37
N GLY A 108 13.04 12.90 17.96
CA GLY A 108 12.28 14.14 18.20
C GLY A 108 11.82 14.87 16.94
N GLN A 109 12.52 14.74 15.80
CA GLN A 109 12.11 15.39 14.55
C GLN A 109 10.84 14.77 13.97
N PHE A 110 10.69 13.45 14.07
CA PHE A 110 9.44 12.78 13.69
C PHE A 110 8.29 13.22 14.60
N GLU A 111 8.50 13.29 15.92
CA GLU A 111 7.47 13.72 16.86
C GLU A 111 7.01 15.15 16.57
N GLU A 112 7.94 16.05 16.24
CA GLU A 112 7.63 17.41 15.80
C GLU A 112 6.82 17.43 14.50
N ARG A 113 7.20 16.64 13.49
CA ARG A 113 6.46 16.53 12.22
C ARG A 113 5.04 15.99 12.43
N LEU A 114 4.89 14.95 13.23
CA LEU A 114 3.58 14.38 13.54
C LEU A 114 2.71 15.40 14.30
N LYS A 115 3.31 16.12 15.26
CA LYS A 115 2.61 17.18 15.97
C LYS A 115 2.14 18.28 15.01
N ASN A 116 3.01 18.76 14.14
CA ASN A 116 2.67 19.78 13.13
C ASN A 116 1.55 19.29 12.19
N PHE A 117 1.58 18.02 11.78
CA PHE A 117 0.50 17.42 10.99
C PHE A 117 -0.83 17.41 11.75
N ILE A 118 -0.84 16.96 13.01
CA ILE A 118 -2.05 16.92 13.84
C ILE A 118 -2.59 18.32 14.11
N ASP A 119 -1.72 19.29 14.38
CA ASP A 119 -2.13 20.68 14.58
C ASP A 119 -2.75 21.26 13.30
N ALA A 120 -2.18 20.97 12.12
CA ALA A 120 -2.79 21.36 10.84
C ALA A 120 -4.16 20.70 10.58
N VAL A 121 -4.37 19.45 11.02
CA VAL A 121 -5.68 18.79 10.97
C VAL A 121 -6.69 19.49 11.89
N LYS A 122 -6.26 19.88 13.10
CA LYS A 122 -7.12 20.54 14.09
C LYS A 122 -7.56 21.93 13.65
N GLU A 123 -6.71 22.67 12.95
CA GLU A 123 -7.04 23.98 12.37
C GLU A 123 -8.21 23.91 11.36
N LYS A 124 -8.52 22.71 10.83
CA LYS A 124 -9.65 22.47 9.92
C LYS A 124 -10.95 22.08 10.62
N ASP A 125 -11.01 22.18 11.95
CA ASP A 125 -12.22 22.04 12.78
C ASP A 125 -13.14 20.86 12.39
N GLY A 126 -12.54 19.68 12.20
CA GLY A 126 -13.28 18.44 11.92
C GLY A 126 -13.71 18.23 10.46
N GLU A 127 -13.25 19.06 9.52
CA GLU A 127 -13.41 18.86 8.07
C GLU A 127 -12.55 17.69 7.55
N ILE A 128 -11.45 17.36 8.24
CA ILE A 128 -10.54 16.28 7.85
C ILE A 128 -10.81 15.01 8.66
N ILE A 129 -10.85 13.88 7.96
CA ILE A 129 -10.76 12.53 8.51
C ILE A 129 -9.36 12.02 8.15
N VAL A 130 -8.62 11.54 9.16
CA VAL A 130 -7.27 11.01 8.96
C VAL A 130 -7.31 9.50 8.84
N PHE A 131 -6.72 8.94 7.80
CA PHE A 131 -6.45 7.51 7.70
C PHE A 131 -5.02 7.23 8.14
N ILE A 132 -4.85 6.25 9.03
CA ILE A 132 -3.56 5.80 9.53
C ILE A 132 -3.43 4.32 9.24
N ASP A 133 -2.67 3.99 8.20
CA ASP A 133 -2.28 2.62 7.96
C ASP A 133 -1.22 2.20 8.99
N GLU A 134 -1.18 0.91 9.32
CA GLU A 134 -0.30 0.35 10.36
C GLU A 134 -0.35 1.17 11.67
N MET A 135 -1.56 1.53 12.11
CA MET A 135 -1.76 2.43 13.25
C MET A 135 -1.04 1.97 14.53
N HIS A 136 -0.80 0.66 14.70
CA HIS A 136 -0.03 0.14 15.82
C HIS A 136 1.39 0.75 15.92
N MET A 137 1.99 1.23 14.83
CA MET A 137 3.31 1.88 14.81
C MET A 137 3.36 3.17 15.64
N ILE A 138 2.26 3.91 15.72
CA ILE A 138 2.19 5.20 16.43
C ILE A 138 1.54 5.11 17.81
N VAL A 139 0.80 4.04 18.10
CA VAL A 139 0.18 3.79 19.42
C VAL A 139 0.90 2.74 20.26
N GLY A 140 1.86 1.99 19.70
CA GLY A 140 2.63 0.97 20.40
C GLY A 140 3.50 1.53 21.53
N ALA A 141 3.08 1.27 22.77
CA ALA A 141 3.84 1.61 23.96
C ALA A 141 5.11 0.74 24.11
N GLY A 142 6.29 1.38 24.12
CA GLY A 142 7.40 0.94 24.96
C GLY A 142 8.29 -0.23 24.50
N GLY A 143 8.22 -0.68 23.25
CA GLY A 143 9.28 -1.55 22.69
C GLY A 143 10.59 -0.77 22.50
N GLN A 144 11.75 -1.40 22.75
CA GLN A 144 13.06 -0.80 22.40
C GLN A 144 13.09 -0.52 20.89
N GLY A 145 12.86 0.73 20.51
CA GLY A 145 12.81 1.19 19.10
C GLY A 145 11.44 1.66 18.60
N GLN A 146 10.34 1.45 19.34
CA GLN A 146 9.02 1.97 18.97
C GLN A 146 8.82 3.40 19.51
N MET A 147 8.23 4.26 18.69
CA MET A 147 7.99 5.65 19.03
C MET A 147 6.70 5.75 19.86
N ASP A 148 6.82 6.05 21.16
CA ASP A 148 5.66 6.32 22.02
C ASP A 148 5.06 7.70 21.72
N VAL A 149 4.33 7.79 20.60
CA VAL A 149 3.67 9.02 20.14
C VAL A 149 2.18 9.01 20.49
N ALA A 150 1.73 7.98 21.20
CA ALA A 150 0.37 7.85 21.72
C ALA A 150 -0.01 9.06 22.59
N ASN A 151 0.95 9.65 23.31
CA ASN A 151 0.72 10.82 24.16
C ASN A 151 0.34 12.09 23.37
N ILE A 152 0.73 12.19 22.09
CA ILE A 152 0.33 13.31 21.21
C ILE A 152 -1.12 13.13 20.73
N ILE A 153 -1.51 11.89 20.46
CA ILE A 153 -2.79 11.58 19.79
C ILE A 153 -3.94 11.39 20.80
N LYS A 154 -3.65 10.80 21.97
CA LYS A 154 -4.66 10.49 23.00
C LYS A 154 -5.52 11.69 23.41
N PRO A 155 -4.95 12.89 23.69
CA PRO A 155 -5.76 14.06 24.04
C PRO A 155 -6.73 14.46 22.92
N GLU A 156 -6.27 14.43 21.68
CA GLU A 156 -7.04 14.86 20.52
C GLU A 156 -8.18 13.88 20.20
N LEU A 157 -7.93 12.57 20.34
CA LEU A 157 -8.98 11.55 20.30
C LEU A 157 -9.96 11.68 21.47
N ALA A 158 -9.50 12.13 22.64
CA ALA A 158 -10.35 12.32 23.81
C ALA A 158 -11.28 13.53 23.70
N HIS A 159 -10.79 14.62 23.14
CA HIS A 159 -11.57 15.83 22.89
C HIS A 159 -12.47 15.71 21.65
N GLY A 160 -12.15 14.78 20.74
CA GLY A 160 -12.89 14.58 19.49
C GLY A 160 -12.52 15.59 18.41
N THR A 161 -11.42 16.33 18.60
CA THR A 161 -10.82 17.26 17.64
C THR A 161 -10.17 16.51 16.48
N LEU A 162 -9.77 15.25 16.70
CA LEU A 162 -9.20 14.37 15.70
C LEU A 162 -10.13 13.18 15.40
N LYS A 163 -10.54 13.05 14.14
CA LYS A 163 -11.26 11.86 13.63
C LYS A 163 -10.31 10.98 12.83
N VAL A 164 -10.21 9.71 13.22
CA VAL A 164 -9.27 8.76 12.63
C VAL A 164 -9.97 7.49 12.16
N ILE A 165 -9.55 6.98 11.01
CA ILE A 165 -9.71 5.61 10.58
C ILE A 165 -8.34 4.95 10.72
N GLY A 166 -8.22 3.93 11.56
CA GLY A 166 -6.98 3.16 11.69
C GLY A 166 -7.05 1.85 10.90
N ALA A 167 -5.91 1.33 10.45
CA ALA A 167 -5.79 -0.04 9.95
C ALA A 167 -4.64 -0.78 10.65
N THR A 168 -4.83 -2.06 10.96
CA THR A 168 -3.82 -2.91 11.61
C THR A 168 -4.20 -4.39 11.50
N THR A 169 -3.29 -5.31 11.84
CA THR A 169 -3.63 -6.73 12.03
C THR A 169 -4.29 -6.97 13.40
N LEU A 170 -4.97 -8.12 13.55
CA LEU A 170 -5.59 -8.50 14.83
C LEU A 170 -4.55 -8.64 15.95
N ASN A 171 -3.43 -9.29 15.65
CA ASN A 171 -2.35 -9.52 16.63
C ASN A 171 -1.77 -8.21 17.15
N GLU A 172 -1.54 -7.24 16.26
CA GLU A 172 -1.04 -5.92 16.64
C GLU A 172 -2.09 -5.13 17.44
N TYR A 173 -3.36 -5.19 17.05
CA TYR A 173 -4.44 -4.55 17.80
C TYR A 173 -4.48 -5.06 19.24
N GLN A 174 -4.49 -6.38 19.43
CA GLN A 174 -4.51 -7.04 20.74
C GLN A 174 -3.28 -6.70 21.58
N LYS A 175 -2.12 -6.54 20.93
CA LYS A 175 -0.85 -6.28 21.61
C LYS A 175 -0.65 -4.81 22.00
N TYR A 176 -1.10 -3.87 21.15
CA TYR A 176 -0.72 -2.46 21.25
C TYR A 176 -1.90 -1.52 21.53
N VAL A 177 -3.11 -1.84 21.09
CA VAL A 177 -4.27 -0.93 21.19
C VAL A 177 -5.24 -1.38 22.29
N GLU A 178 -5.58 -2.67 22.31
CA GLU A 178 -6.54 -3.24 23.26
C GLU A 178 -6.13 -3.11 24.74
N PRO A 179 -4.85 -3.24 25.13
CA PRO A 179 -4.43 -3.07 26.52
C PRO A 179 -4.56 -1.63 27.03
N ASP A 180 -4.65 -0.64 26.13
CA ASP A 180 -4.75 0.77 26.49
C ASP A 180 -6.23 1.20 26.59
N ALA A 181 -6.71 1.29 27.83
CA ALA A 181 -8.09 1.68 28.12
C ALA A 181 -8.49 3.08 27.60
N ALA A 182 -7.54 3.98 27.36
CA ALA A 182 -7.85 5.30 26.79
C ALA A 182 -8.16 5.18 25.30
N LEU A 183 -7.39 4.37 24.57
CA LEU A 183 -7.58 4.11 23.14
C LEU A 183 -8.79 3.20 22.87
N GLU A 184 -8.93 2.11 23.61
CA GLU A 184 -10.01 1.12 23.44
C GLU A 184 -11.41 1.75 23.59
N ARG A 185 -11.53 2.83 24.37
CA ARG A 185 -12.77 3.62 24.53
C ARG A 185 -13.06 4.61 23.40
N ARG A 186 -12.14 4.79 22.45
CA ARG A 186 -12.27 5.71 21.31
C ARG A 186 -12.44 4.98 19.99
N PHE A 187 -11.94 3.75 19.92
CA PHE A 187 -11.96 2.96 18.72
C PHE A 187 -13.13 1.94 18.68
N GLN A 188 -13.57 1.63 17.47
CA GLN A 188 -14.53 0.57 17.18
C GLN A 188 -13.95 -0.32 16.07
N GLN A 189 -13.84 -1.61 16.36
CA GLN A 189 -13.31 -2.59 15.40
C GLN A 189 -14.27 -2.80 14.22
N VAL A 190 -13.70 -2.95 13.04
CA VAL A 190 -14.32 -3.35 11.77
C VAL A 190 -13.43 -4.44 11.17
N TYR A 191 -13.94 -5.67 11.11
CA TYR A 191 -13.17 -6.78 10.58
C TYR A 191 -13.23 -6.77 9.05
N ILE A 192 -12.06 -6.84 8.41
CA ILE A 192 -11.89 -6.97 6.98
C ILE A 192 -11.47 -8.41 6.70
N ALA A 193 -12.43 -9.22 6.24
CA ALA A 193 -12.17 -10.60 5.90
C ALA A 193 -11.47 -10.71 4.54
N GLU A 194 -10.63 -11.74 4.40
CA GLU A 194 -10.16 -12.21 3.10
C GLU A 194 -11.38 -12.58 2.22
N PRO A 195 -11.48 -12.07 0.98
CA PRO A 195 -12.53 -12.46 0.06
C PRO A 195 -12.33 -13.92 -0.36
N ASN A 196 -13.44 -14.61 -0.68
CA ASN A 196 -13.33 -15.94 -1.27
C ASN A 196 -12.83 -15.85 -2.74
N VAL A 197 -12.63 -17.01 -3.37
CA VAL A 197 -12.15 -17.09 -4.76
C VAL A 197 -13.12 -16.42 -5.74
N GLU A 198 -14.42 -16.59 -5.59
CA GLU A 198 -15.44 -15.99 -6.49
C GLU A 198 -15.48 -14.45 -6.36
N ASP A 199 -15.40 -13.95 -5.13
CA ASP A 199 -15.32 -12.52 -4.84
C ASP A 199 -14.02 -11.94 -5.41
N THR A 200 -12.90 -12.65 -5.25
CA THR A 200 -11.61 -12.27 -5.83
C THR A 200 -11.67 -12.18 -7.35
N ILE A 201 -12.29 -13.15 -8.02
CA ILE A 201 -12.48 -13.10 -9.48
C ILE A 201 -13.26 -11.84 -9.87
N THR A 202 -14.29 -11.49 -9.10
CA THR A 202 -15.10 -10.28 -9.34
C THR A 202 -14.29 -9.01 -9.13
N ILE A 203 -13.46 -8.96 -8.08
CA ILE A 203 -12.50 -7.87 -7.84
C ILE A 203 -11.52 -7.73 -9.02
N LEU A 204 -10.90 -8.83 -9.44
CA LEU A 204 -9.96 -8.84 -10.57
C LEU A 204 -10.61 -8.37 -11.86
N ARG A 205 -11.86 -8.75 -12.12
CA ARG A 205 -12.63 -8.26 -13.28
C ARG A 205 -12.84 -6.76 -13.24
N GLY A 206 -13.10 -6.20 -12.06
CA GLY A 206 -13.31 -4.76 -11.88
C GLY A 206 -12.05 -3.91 -12.11
N ILE A 207 -10.88 -4.43 -11.76
CA ILE A 207 -9.59 -3.71 -11.96
C ILE A 207 -8.89 -4.07 -13.27
N LYS A 208 -9.38 -5.10 -13.98
CA LYS A 208 -8.79 -5.66 -15.21
C LYS A 208 -8.36 -4.59 -16.21
N ASP A 209 -9.26 -3.68 -16.55
CA ASP A 209 -9.04 -2.69 -17.61
C ASP A 209 -7.84 -1.77 -17.29
N LYS A 210 -7.60 -1.47 -16.01
CA LYS A 210 -6.44 -0.68 -15.60
C LYS A 210 -5.13 -1.43 -15.83
N TYR A 211 -5.09 -2.72 -15.52
CA TYR A 211 -3.90 -3.57 -15.78
C TYR A 211 -3.67 -3.79 -17.28
N GLU A 212 -4.73 -3.96 -18.07
CA GLU A 212 -4.63 -4.05 -19.53
C GLU A 212 -4.02 -2.78 -20.14
N VAL A 213 -4.49 -1.60 -19.71
CA VAL A 213 -3.95 -0.31 -20.15
C VAL A 213 -2.51 -0.13 -19.69
N HIS A 214 -2.20 -0.44 -18.42
CA HIS A 214 -0.86 -0.29 -17.87
C HIS A 214 0.17 -1.13 -18.64
N HIS A 215 -0.16 -2.41 -18.90
CA HIS A 215 0.74 -3.35 -19.56
C HIS A 215 0.66 -3.33 -21.09
N GLY A 216 -0.38 -2.73 -21.67
CA GLY A 216 -0.59 -2.69 -23.12
C GLY A 216 -0.93 -4.06 -23.72
N LEU A 217 -1.66 -4.89 -22.98
CA LEU A 217 -2.06 -6.25 -23.38
C LEU A 217 -3.49 -6.56 -22.94
N SER A 218 -4.08 -7.62 -23.50
CA SER A 218 -5.40 -8.11 -23.08
C SER A 218 -5.26 -9.27 -22.10
N ILE A 219 -6.00 -9.21 -20.98
CA ILE A 219 -6.09 -10.24 -19.97
C ILE A 219 -7.39 -11.03 -20.16
N ARG A 220 -7.26 -12.34 -20.40
CA ARG A 220 -8.44 -13.22 -20.56
C ARG A 220 -9.10 -13.48 -19.21
N ASP A 221 -10.43 -13.63 -19.20
CA ASP A 221 -11.18 -13.97 -17.97
C ASP A 221 -10.69 -15.29 -17.36
N SER A 222 -10.34 -16.27 -18.19
CA SER A 222 -9.74 -17.54 -17.75
C SER A 222 -8.42 -17.36 -16.99
N ALA A 223 -7.66 -16.30 -17.30
CA ALA A 223 -6.43 -15.98 -16.57
C ALA A 223 -6.75 -15.45 -15.17
N LEU A 224 -7.78 -14.61 -15.02
CA LEU A 224 -8.24 -14.12 -13.72
C LEU A 224 -8.70 -15.29 -12.82
N ILE A 225 -9.52 -16.18 -13.36
CA ILE A 225 -9.97 -17.40 -12.66
C ILE A 225 -8.79 -18.25 -12.23
N SER A 226 -7.81 -18.45 -13.11
CA SER A 226 -6.61 -19.24 -12.82
C SER A 226 -5.76 -18.57 -11.73
N ALA A 227 -5.55 -17.26 -11.82
CA ALA A 227 -4.78 -16.50 -10.82
C ALA A 227 -5.43 -16.59 -9.44
N SER A 228 -6.74 -16.38 -9.31
CA SER A 228 -7.45 -16.51 -8.04
C SER A 228 -7.39 -17.94 -7.50
N THR A 229 -7.68 -18.95 -8.32
CA THR A 229 -7.74 -20.35 -7.86
C THR A 229 -6.37 -20.90 -7.48
N LEU A 230 -5.33 -20.61 -8.28
CA LEU A 230 -3.99 -21.13 -8.05
C LEU A 230 -3.29 -20.38 -6.92
N SER A 231 -3.44 -19.05 -6.81
CA SER A 231 -2.87 -18.30 -5.68
C SER A 231 -3.50 -18.74 -4.36
N ASP A 232 -4.83 -18.92 -4.32
CA ASP A 232 -5.52 -19.43 -3.14
C ASP A 232 -4.96 -20.79 -2.68
N ARG A 233 -4.80 -21.71 -3.63
CA ARG A 233 -4.37 -23.08 -3.33
C ARG A 233 -2.88 -23.20 -2.96
N TYR A 234 -2.00 -22.46 -3.62
CA TYR A 234 -0.56 -22.72 -3.56
C TYR A 234 0.24 -21.64 -2.80
N ILE A 235 -0.31 -20.45 -2.58
CA ILE A 235 0.32 -19.37 -1.83
C ILE A 235 -0.44 -19.23 -0.50
N SER A 236 0.00 -19.96 0.52
CA SER A 236 -0.68 -20.08 1.81
C SER A 236 -0.26 -19.03 2.84
N ASP A 237 0.84 -18.33 2.61
CA ASP A 237 1.42 -17.31 3.49
C ASP A 237 0.93 -15.88 3.18
N ARG A 238 0.13 -15.72 2.12
CA ARG A 238 -0.49 -14.45 1.71
C ARG A 238 -2.00 -14.61 1.53
N PHE A 239 -2.69 -13.48 1.55
CA PHE A 239 -4.15 -13.40 1.52
C PHE A 239 -4.65 -12.84 0.18
N LEU A 240 -5.83 -13.26 -0.23
CA LEU A 240 -6.60 -12.64 -1.29
C LEU A 240 -7.09 -11.24 -0.86
N PRO A 241 -7.34 -10.33 -1.83
CA PRO A 241 -7.10 -10.49 -3.27
C PRO A 241 -5.63 -10.25 -3.69
N ASP A 242 -4.79 -9.70 -2.81
CA ASP A 242 -3.42 -9.24 -3.12
C ASP A 242 -2.56 -10.27 -3.88
N LYS A 243 -2.47 -11.51 -3.38
CA LYS A 243 -1.69 -12.57 -4.06
C LYS A 243 -2.18 -12.88 -5.47
N ALA A 244 -3.47 -12.72 -5.77
CA ALA A 244 -4.01 -12.96 -7.10
C ALA A 244 -3.75 -11.79 -8.04
N VAL A 245 -3.83 -10.55 -7.52
CA VAL A 245 -3.46 -9.34 -8.25
C VAL A 245 -1.98 -9.38 -8.65
N ASP A 246 -1.11 -9.72 -7.71
CA ASP A 246 0.33 -9.87 -7.92
C ASP A 246 0.66 -10.90 -9.02
N LEU A 247 0.00 -12.07 -9.01
CA LEU A 247 0.19 -13.06 -10.09
C LEU A 247 -0.23 -12.55 -11.47
N ILE A 248 -1.31 -11.77 -11.56
CA ILE A 248 -1.74 -11.18 -12.82
C ILE A 248 -0.73 -10.14 -13.30
N ASP A 249 -0.26 -9.27 -12.40
CA ASP A 249 0.70 -8.22 -12.70
C ASP A 249 2.05 -8.80 -13.17
N GLU A 250 2.57 -9.78 -12.46
CA GLU A 250 3.82 -10.48 -12.81
C GLU A 250 3.71 -11.18 -14.18
N ALA A 251 2.61 -11.89 -14.43
CA ALA A 251 2.37 -12.56 -15.71
C ALA A 251 2.24 -11.56 -16.87
N ALA A 252 1.57 -10.44 -16.64
CA ALA A 252 1.41 -9.38 -17.63
C ALA A 252 2.74 -8.68 -17.94
N SER A 253 3.50 -8.34 -16.90
CA SER A 253 4.84 -7.74 -17.00
C SER A 253 5.80 -8.63 -17.80
N LYS A 254 5.82 -9.94 -17.50
CA LYS A 254 6.63 -10.93 -18.22
C LYS A 254 6.27 -10.96 -19.71
N LEU A 255 4.99 -11.06 -20.05
CA LEU A 255 4.56 -11.12 -21.45
C LEU A 255 4.92 -9.83 -22.21
N ARG A 256 4.76 -8.67 -21.56
CA ARG A 256 5.15 -7.38 -22.16
C ARG A 256 6.65 -7.32 -22.45
N MET A 257 7.48 -7.84 -21.54
CA MET A 257 8.93 -7.93 -21.75
C MET A 257 9.26 -8.83 -22.95
N GLU A 258 8.62 -10.00 -23.05
CA GLU A 258 8.81 -10.94 -24.16
C GLU A 258 8.38 -10.34 -25.50
N MET A 259 7.27 -9.59 -25.54
CA MET A 259 6.79 -8.92 -26.76
C MET A 259 7.78 -7.86 -27.30
N ASN A 260 8.51 -7.20 -26.40
CA ASN A 260 9.49 -6.16 -26.75
C ASN A 260 10.91 -6.73 -26.97
N SER A 261 11.11 -8.02 -26.73
CA SER A 261 12.42 -8.67 -26.82
C SER A 261 12.48 -9.64 -27.99
N ALA A 262 13.70 -10.02 -28.40
CA ALA A 262 13.84 -11.20 -29.25
C ALA A 262 13.29 -12.41 -28.47
N PRO A 263 12.56 -13.33 -29.13
CA PRO A 263 12.05 -14.54 -28.48
C PRO A 263 13.15 -15.23 -27.67
N GLU A 264 12.85 -15.64 -26.44
CA GLU A 264 13.86 -16.17 -25.51
C GLU A 264 14.68 -17.30 -26.14
N LEU A 265 14.03 -18.15 -26.93
CA LEU A 265 14.69 -19.22 -27.66
C LEU A 265 15.72 -18.71 -28.68
N ILE A 266 15.42 -17.62 -29.38
CA ILE A 266 16.36 -16.95 -30.29
C ILE A 266 17.48 -16.28 -29.51
N ASP A 267 17.17 -15.60 -28.41
CA ASP A 267 18.18 -14.92 -27.60
C ASP A 267 19.16 -15.91 -26.95
N ASN A 268 18.66 -17.01 -26.39
CA ASN A 268 19.47 -18.10 -25.85
C ASN A 268 20.35 -18.74 -26.92
N LEU A 269 19.82 -18.98 -28.13
CA LEU A 269 20.61 -19.48 -29.26
C LEU A 269 21.69 -18.49 -29.68
N LYS A 270 21.38 -17.19 -29.73
CA LYS A 270 22.35 -16.13 -30.06
C LYS A 270 23.46 -16.03 -29.02
N ARG A 271 23.13 -16.04 -27.72
CA ARG A 271 24.13 -16.04 -26.65
C ARG A 271 25.02 -17.28 -26.72
N ARG A 272 24.43 -18.46 -26.94
CA ARG A 272 25.19 -19.70 -27.09
C ARG A 272 26.10 -19.67 -28.32
N LEU A 273 25.60 -19.17 -29.46
CA LEU A 273 26.40 -18.98 -30.67
C LEU A 273 27.57 -18.03 -30.42
N MET A 274 27.32 -16.88 -29.80
CA MET A 274 28.35 -15.90 -29.46
C MET A 274 29.43 -16.50 -28.53
N MET A 275 29.03 -17.25 -27.51
CA MET A 275 29.97 -17.96 -26.62
C MET A 275 30.84 -18.96 -27.41
N LEU A 276 30.22 -19.76 -28.29
CA LEU A 276 30.93 -20.72 -29.13
C LEU A 276 31.86 -20.03 -30.15
N GLU A 277 31.48 -18.88 -30.69
CA GLU A 277 32.32 -18.09 -31.59
C GLU A 277 33.54 -17.52 -30.86
N VAL A 278 33.36 -16.96 -29.66
CA VAL A 278 34.46 -16.47 -28.83
C VAL A 278 35.40 -17.62 -28.44
N GLU A 279 34.85 -18.76 -27.98
CA GLU A 279 35.62 -19.97 -27.66
C GLU A 279 36.40 -20.45 -28.90
N ARG A 280 35.76 -20.48 -30.07
CA ARG A 280 36.39 -20.86 -31.35
C ARG A 280 37.56 -19.93 -31.70
N GLU A 281 37.39 -18.62 -31.60
CA GLU A 281 38.46 -17.66 -31.93
C GLU A 281 39.64 -17.71 -30.93
N ALA A 282 39.37 -17.97 -29.65
CA ALA A 282 40.42 -18.19 -28.65
C ALA A 282 41.21 -19.48 -28.95
N LEU A 283 40.51 -20.61 -29.16
CA LEU A 283 41.12 -21.92 -29.40
C LEU A 283 41.90 -22.01 -30.72
N LYS A 284 41.61 -21.16 -31.72
CA LYS A 284 42.41 -21.09 -32.97
C LYS A 284 43.88 -20.75 -32.73
N LYS A 285 44.21 -20.04 -31.64
CA LYS A 285 45.57 -19.61 -31.32
C LYS A 285 46.36 -20.65 -30.53
N GLU A 286 45.68 -21.64 -29.95
CA GLU A 286 46.25 -22.67 -29.11
C GLU A 286 46.74 -23.88 -29.91
N LYS A 287 47.81 -24.53 -29.43
CA LYS A 287 48.49 -25.62 -30.17
C LYS A 287 48.31 -27.01 -29.55
N ASP A 288 47.80 -27.10 -28.33
CA ASP A 288 47.65 -28.36 -27.61
C ASP A 288 46.53 -29.24 -28.19
N VAL A 289 46.60 -30.53 -27.87
CA VAL A 289 45.70 -31.55 -28.43
C VAL A 289 44.25 -31.36 -27.96
N LYS A 290 44.04 -30.99 -26.70
CA LYS A 290 42.70 -30.82 -26.11
C LYS A 290 41.98 -29.61 -26.73
N SER A 291 42.69 -28.51 -26.94
CA SER A 291 42.17 -27.31 -27.62
C SER A 291 41.75 -27.60 -29.07
N LYS A 292 42.51 -28.43 -29.79
CA LYS A 292 42.17 -28.85 -31.17
C LYS A 292 40.93 -29.75 -31.23
N GLU A 293 40.73 -30.62 -30.25
CA GLU A 293 39.52 -31.46 -30.14
C GLU A 293 38.29 -30.61 -29.83
N ARG A 294 38.39 -29.69 -28.86
CA ARG A 294 37.30 -28.77 -28.49
C ARG A 294 36.93 -27.82 -29.64
N LEU A 295 37.91 -27.38 -30.43
CA LEU A 295 37.69 -26.55 -31.62
C LEU A 295 36.86 -27.27 -32.70
N LYS A 296 36.99 -28.60 -32.84
CA LYS A 296 36.15 -29.38 -33.77
C LYS A 296 34.69 -29.43 -33.30
N VAL A 297 34.47 -29.53 -32.00
CA VAL A 297 33.13 -29.53 -31.40
C VAL A 297 32.44 -28.17 -31.57
N CYS A 298 33.17 -27.05 -31.43
CA CYS A 298 32.62 -25.71 -31.60
C CYS A 298 32.31 -25.31 -33.05
N LYS A 299 32.73 -26.12 -34.04
CA LYS A 299 32.51 -25.87 -35.48
C LYS A 299 31.27 -26.57 -36.05
N ASN A 300 30.77 -27.59 -35.36
CA ASN A 300 29.56 -28.34 -35.72
C ASN A 300 28.36 -27.80 -34.94
#